data_AF-A0A954NM65-F1
#
_entry.id   AF-A0A954NM65-F1
#
_cell.length_a   1.000
_cell.length_b   1.000
_cell.length_c   1.000
_cell.angle_alpha   90.00
_cell.angle_beta   90.00
_cell.angle_gamma   90.00
#
_symmetry.space_group_name_H-M   'P 1'
#
loop_
_entity.id
_entity.type
_entity.pdbx_description
1 polymer ?
#
loop_
_entity_poly.entity_id
_entity_poly.type
_entity_poly.pdbx_seq_one_letter_code
_entity_poly.pdbx_strand_id
1 'polypeptide(L)'
;IDLTDVDSISAGIDWWMSLTGSGGEGMVVKPADWIVRGKKGLVQPAVKCRGKEYLRIIYSPDYDSDENLPRLRTRSLGRKRSLALREFALGIEALERFVRKEPLRRAHECVFGVLALESEPVDPRL
;
A
#
# COMPACT_ATOMS: atom_id res chain seq x y z
N ILE A 1 6.49 -14.37 7.55
CA ILE A 1 6.58 -15.04 6.24
C ILE A 1 8.01 -14.87 5.78
N ASP A 2 8.76 -15.97 5.75
CA ASP A 2 10.05 -16.00 5.08
C ASP A 2 9.80 -16.20 3.58
N LEU A 3 10.30 -15.29 2.75
CA LEU A 3 10.10 -15.34 1.29
C LEU A 3 11.11 -16.25 0.58
N THR A 4 12.04 -16.85 1.33
CA THR A 4 13.01 -17.84 0.83
C THR A 4 12.61 -19.27 1.16
N ASP A 5 11.57 -19.45 1.98
CA ASP A 5 11.01 -20.74 2.36
C ASP A 5 9.62 -20.95 1.72
N VAL A 6 9.51 -21.99 0.90
CA VAL A 6 8.27 -22.33 0.18
C VAL A 6 7.15 -22.71 1.14
N ASP A 7 7.47 -23.39 2.25
CA ASP A 7 6.48 -23.82 3.23
C ASP A 7 5.93 -22.60 4.00
N SER A 8 6.80 -21.66 4.40
CA SER A 8 6.37 -20.38 4.98
C SER A 8 5.52 -19.56 4.01
N ILE A 9 5.80 -19.56 2.71
CA ILE A 9 4.97 -18.88 1.70
C ILE A 9 3.60 -19.54 1.60
N SER A 10 3.54 -20.87 1.50
CA SER A 10 2.29 -21.62 1.42
C SER A 10 1.41 -21.34 2.64
N ALA A 11 1.97 -21.40 3.84
CA ALA A 11 1.25 -21.08 5.07
C ALA A 11 0.69 -19.64 5.07
N GLY A 12 1.44 -18.68 4.49
CA GLY A 12 0.98 -17.29 4.34
C GLY A 12 -0.18 -17.16 3.35
N ILE A 13 -0.14 -17.90 2.24
CA ILE A 13 -1.23 -17.96 1.25
C ILE A 13 -2.47 -18.58 1.88
N ASP A 14 -2.33 -19.71 2.57
CA ASP A 14 -3.44 -20.43 3.21
C ASP A 14 -4.12 -19.58 4.28
N TRP A 15 -3.33 -18.88 5.10
CA TRP A 15 -3.84 -17.91 6.06
C TRP A 15 -4.64 -16.79 5.37
N TRP A 16 -4.12 -16.22 4.28
CA TRP A 16 -4.82 -15.16 3.54
C TRP A 16 -6.11 -15.65 2.88
N MET A 17 -6.09 -16.86 2.32
CA MET A 17 -7.26 -17.52 1.73
C MET A 17 -8.34 -17.77 2.80
N SER A 18 -7.95 -18.23 3.98
CA SER A 18 -8.86 -18.42 5.11
C SER A 18 -9.49 -17.10 5.58
N LEU A 19 -8.66 -16.08 5.82
CA LEU A 19 -9.12 -14.75 6.24
C LEU A 19 -10.13 -14.16 5.24
N THR A 20 -9.79 -14.15 3.96
CA THR A 20 -10.65 -13.58 2.92
C THR A 20 -11.88 -14.42 2.65
N GLY A 21 -11.79 -15.76 2.78
CA GLY A 21 -12.93 -16.67 2.72
C GLY A 21 -13.93 -16.48 3.86
N SER A 22 -13.47 -16.02 5.02
CA SER A 22 -14.33 -15.64 6.16
C SER A 22 -14.88 -14.21 6.12
N GLY A 23 -14.69 -13.49 5.01
CA GLY A 23 -15.20 -12.12 4.82
C GLY A 23 -14.21 -11.01 5.15
N GLY A 24 -12.95 -11.33 5.45
CA GLY A 24 -11.89 -10.33 5.63
C GLY A 24 -11.56 -9.60 4.32
N GLU A 25 -11.24 -8.30 4.40
CA GLU A 25 -10.85 -7.49 3.22
C GLU A 25 -9.60 -8.05 2.52
N GLY A 26 -8.61 -8.51 3.29
CA GLY A 26 -7.31 -8.94 2.80
C GLY A 26 -6.19 -8.62 3.78
N MET A 27 -4.99 -8.38 3.26
CA MET A 27 -3.80 -8.12 4.06
C MET A 27 -3.00 -6.90 3.60
N VAL A 28 -2.18 -6.40 4.51
CA VAL A 28 -1.13 -5.42 4.21
C VAL A 28 0.23 -6.09 4.46
N VAL A 29 0.98 -6.31 3.39
CA VAL A 29 2.34 -6.85 3.45
C VAL A 29 3.32 -5.72 3.70
N LYS A 30 4.16 -5.88 4.71
CA LYS A 30 5.17 -4.89 5.12
C LYS A 30 6.55 -5.55 5.18
N PRO A 31 7.64 -4.83 4.92
CA PRO A 31 8.97 -5.29 5.29
C PRO A 31 9.06 -5.51 6.81
N ALA A 32 9.98 -6.39 7.25
CA ALA A 32 10.20 -6.63 8.68
C ALA A 32 10.74 -5.37 9.38
N ASP A 33 11.67 -4.67 8.72
CA ASP A 33 12.17 -3.38 9.18
C ASP A 33 11.27 -2.22 8.73
N TRP A 34 11.22 -1.15 9.52
CA TRP A 34 10.31 -0.03 9.30
C TRP A 34 10.65 0.83 8.07
N ILE A 35 11.95 1.08 7.84
CA ILE A 35 12.46 1.87 6.70
C ILE A 35 13.49 1.03 5.98
N VAL A 36 13.16 0.58 4.77
CA VAL A 36 14.04 -0.28 3.96
C VAL A 36 14.43 0.42 2.68
N ARG A 37 15.74 0.43 2.36
CA ARG A 37 16.28 0.90 1.08
C ARG A 37 16.84 -0.27 0.30
N GLY A 38 16.40 -0.42 -0.94
CA GLY A 38 16.93 -1.36 -1.91
C GLY A 38 17.78 -0.68 -2.97
N LYS A 39 18.18 -1.43 -4.00
CA LYS A 39 19.00 -0.93 -5.13
C LYS A 39 18.38 0.27 -5.88
N LYS A 40 17.07 0.44 -5.80
CA LYS A 40 16.31 1.50 -6.49
C LYS A 40 15.82 2.61 -5.53
N GLY A 41 16.39 2.69 -4.33
CA GLY A 41 15.98 3.65 -3.30
C GLY A 41 15.00 3.06 -2.29
N LEU A 42 14.11 3.90 -1.76
CA LEU A 42 13.17 3.52 -0.71
C LEU A 42 12.17 2.46 -1.22
N VAL A 43 12.02 1.38 -0.45
CA VAL A 43 11.04 0.32 -0.72
C VAL A 43 9.66 0.78 -0.25
N GLN A 44 8.60 0.29 -0.89
CA GLN A 44 7.23 0.54 -0.42
C GLN A 44 7.10 0.06 1.04
N PRO A 45 6.70 0.94 1.97
CA PRO A 45 6.59 0.57 3.38
C PRO A 45 5.44 -0.42 3.65
N ALA A 46 4.46 -0.46 2.74
CA ALA A 46 3.30 -1.33 2.82
C ALA A 46 2.73 -1.59 1.42
N VAL A 47 2.23 -2.80 1.19
CA VAL A 47 1.51 -3.19 -0.02
C VAL A 47 0.22 -3.89 0.37
N LYS A 48 -0.92 -3.39 -0.12
CA LYS A 48 -2.23 -4.02 0.09
C LYS A 48 -2.45 -5.19 -0.87
N CYS A 49 -3.00 -6.29 -0.37
CA CYS A 49 -3.43 -7.46 -1.14
C CYS A 49 -4.84 -7.85 -0.68
N ARG A 50 -5.84 -7.47 -1.48
CA ARG A 50 -7.28 -7.58 -1.15
C ARG A 50 -7.89 -8.86 -1.72
N GLY A 51 -8.79 -9.46 -0.97
CA GLY A 51 -9.52 -10.67 -1.31
C GLY A 51 -10.45 -10.50 -2.50
N LYS A 52 -10.76 -11.62 -3.16
CA LYS A 52 -11.59 -11.67 -4.37
C LYS A 52 -12.97 -11.03 -4.16
N GLU A 53 -13.69 -11.46 -3.11
CA GLU A 53 -15.05 -10.99 -2.87
C GLU A 53 -15.09 -9.52 -2.42
N TYR A 54 -14.09 -9.06 -1.67
CA TYR A 54 -13.96 -7.64 -1.32
C TYR A 54 -13.76 -6.76 -2.56
N LEU A 55 -12.99 -7.22 -3.56
CA LEU A 55 -12.74 -6.46 -4.78
C LEU A 55 -14.01 -6.20 -5.61
N ARG A 56 -15.09 -6.94 -5.40
CA ARG A 56 -16.40 -6.64 -6.01
C ARG A 56 -16.96 -5.28 -5.58
N ILE A 57 -16.66 -4.86 -4.35
CA ILE A 57 -17.05 -3.54 -3.81
C ILE A 57 -16.31 -2.42 -4.55
N ILE A 58 -15.07 -2.70 -4.99
CA ILE A 58 -14.16 -1.71 -5.57
C ILE A 58 -14.27 -1.66 -7.10
N TYR A 59 -14.45 -2.80 -7.75
CA TYR A 59 -14.38 -2.96 -9.22
C TYR A 59 -15.69 -3.38 -9.87
N SER A 60 -16.79 -3.40 -9.12
CA SER A 60 -18.13 -3.90 -9.50
C SER A 60 -18.32 -5.42 -9.30
N PRO A 61 -19.57 -5.88 -9.13
CA PRO A 61 -19.89 -7.29 -8.86
C PRO A 61 -19.42 -8.28 -9.92
N ASP A 62 -19.21 -7.87 -11.16
CA ASP A 62 -18.85 -8.70 -12.31
C ASP A 62 -17.39 -8.50 -12.76
N TYR A 63 -16.54 -7.89 -11.94
CA TYR A 63 -15.16 -7.53 -12.32
C TYR A 63 -14.29 -8.72 -12.72
N ASP A 64 -14.59 -9.92 -12.21
CA ASP A 64 -13.85 -11.16 -12.45
C ASP A 64 -14.38 -11.97 -13.64
N SER A 65 -15.31 -11.40 -14.43
CA SER A 65 -15.77 -12.01 -15.68
C SER A 65 -14.65 -12.10 -16.73
N ASP A 66 -14.77 -13.04 -17.66
CA ASP A 66 -13.81 -13.23 -18.76
C ASP A 66 -13.66 -11.98 -19.64
N GLU A 67 -14.69 -11.14 -19.69
CA GLU A 67 -14.67 -9.89 -20.44
C GLU A 67 -13.95 -8.77 -19.65
N ASN A 68 -14.21 -8.66 -18.34
CA ASN A 68 -13.75 -7.54 -17.51
C ASN A 68 -12.33 -7.73 -16.99
N LEU A 69 -12.00 -8.92 -16.50
CA LEU A 69 -10.74 -9.18 -15.80
C LEU A 69 -9.50 -8.91 -16.67
N PRO A 70 -9.45 -9.29 -17.96
CA PRO A 70 -8.30 -9.00 -18.82
C PRO A 70 -8.03 -7.49 -18.96
N ARG A 71 -9.10 -6.68 -19.05
CA ARG A 71 -9.00 -5.21 -19.14
C ARG A 71 -8.45 -4.61 -17.83
N LEU A 72 -8.89 -5.13 -16.69
CA LEU A 72 -8.47 -4.66 -15.36
C LEU A 72 -7.03 -5.07 -14.98
N ARG A 73 -6.49 -6.13 -15.58
CA ARG A 73 -5.08 -6.53 -15.39
C ARG A 73 -4.12 -5.48 -15.95
N THR A 74 -4.50 -4.79 -17.01
CA THR A 74 -3.71 -3.69 -17.59
C THR A 74 -3.92 -2.41 -16.77
N ARG A 75 -3.20 -2.30 -15.65
CA ARG A 75 -3.28 -1.14 -14.75
C ARG A 75 -1.91 -0.56 -14.43
N SER A 76 -1.83 0.76 -14.29
CA SER A 76 -0.61 1.47 -13.91
C SER A 76 -0.57 1.71 -12.41
N LEU A 77 0.44 1.15 -11.73
CA LEU A 77 0.68 1.36 -10.30
C LEU A 77 1.75 2.42 -10.02
N GLY A 78 2.42 2.94 -11.06
CA GLY A 78 3.61 3.79 -10.92
C GLY A 78 3.34 5.08 -10.15
N ARG A 79 2.27 5.80 -10.52
CA ARG A 79 1.90 7.07 -9.87
C ARG A 79 1.54 6.87 -8.40
N LYS A 80 0.69 5.89 -8.07
CA LYS A 80 0.29 5.60 -6.69
C LYS A 80 1.48 5.18 -5.82
N ARG A 81 2.38 4.35 -6.37
CA ARG A 81 3.65 3.97 -5.69
C ARG A 81 4.55 5.17 -5.42
N SER A 82 4.66 6.10 -6.38
CA SER A 82 5.46 7.32 -6.21
C SER A 82 4.85 8.28 -5.18
N LEU A 83 3.53 8.45 -5.18
CA LEU A 83 2.81 9.25 -4.17
C LEU A 83 3.01 8.67 -2.77
N ALA A 84 2.77 7.37 -2.58
CA ALA A 84 2.93 6.69 -1.30
C ALA A 84 4.34 6.84 -0.69
N LEU A 85 5.40 6.79 -1.51
CA LEU A 85 6.78 6.99 -1.02
C LEU A 85 7.05 8.45 -0.60
N ARG A 86 6.49 9.42 -1.32
CA ARG A 86 6.65 10.85 -1.00
C ARG A 86 5.86 11.22 0.25
N GLU A 87 4.62 10.76 0.36
CA GLU A 87 3.79 10.91 1.56
C GLU A 87 4.45 10.26 2.77
N PHE A 88 4.96 9.03 2.63
CA PHE A 88 5.68 8.34 3.70
C PHE A 88 6.92 9.12 4.16
N ALA A 89 7.74 9.60 3.22
CA ALA A 89 8.93 10.39 3.56
C ALA A 89 8.57 11.68 4.30
N LEU A 90 7.55 12.40 3.86
CA LEU A 90 7.04 13.60 4.54
C LEU A 90 6.49 13.28 5.94
N GLY A 91 5.77 12.16 6.09
CA GLY A 91 5.23 11.72 7.37
C GLY A 91 6.33 11.41 8.39
N ILE A 92 7.38 10.68 7.98
CA ILE A 92 8.54 10.40 8.84
C ILE A 92 9.25 11.70 9.23
N GLU A 93 9.51 12.58 8.27
CA GLU A 93 10.16 13.87 8.53
C GLU A 93 9.34 14.74 9.51
N ALA A 94 8.01 14.77 9.36
CA ALA A 94 7.12 15.49 10.27
C ALA A 94 7.25 14.99 11.71
N LEU A 95 7.25 13.67 11.89
CA LEU A 95 7.40 13.03 13.21
C LEU A 95 8.79 13.30 13.80
N GLU A 96 9.85 13.18 13.02
CA GLU A 96 11.21 13.45 13.48
C GLU A 96 11.38 14.90 13.95
N ARG A 97 10.91 15.87 13.17
CA ARG A 97 10.98 17.30 13.52
C ARG A 97 10.18 17.61 14.79
N PHE A 98 9.01 16.99 14.93
CA PHE A 98 8.19 17.14 16.13
C PHE A 98 8.92 16.59 17.37
N VAL A 99 9.49 15.37 17.28
CA VAL A 99 10.23 14.74 18.38
C VAL A 99 11.49 15.55 18.76
N ARG A 100 12.17 16.15 17.78
CA ARG A 100 13.31 17.06 18.00
C ARG A 100 12.90 18.44 18.56
N LYS A 101 11.60 18.68 18.80
CA LYS A 101 11.04 19.94 19.29
C LYS A 101 11.37 21.14 18.39
N GLU A 102 11.40 20.92 17.08
CA GLU A 102 11.51 22.02 16.13
C GLU A 102 10.27 22.93 16.18
N PRO A 103 10.36 24.20 15.74
CA PRO A 103 9.20 25.08 15.65
C PRO A 103 8.06 24.43 14.86
N LEU A 104 6.82 24.58 15.34
CA LEU A 104 5.63 23.91 14.76
C LEU A 104 5.53 24.01 13.24
N ARG A 105 5.88 25.18 12.67
CA ARG A 105 5.89 25.41 11.21
C ARG A 105 6.70 24.38 10.43
N ARG A 106 7.79 23.84 11.02
CA ARG A 106 8.70 22.86 10.39
C ARG A 106 8.10 21.46 10.32
N ALA A 107 7.31 21.06 11.32
CA ALA A 107 6.52 19.82 11.24
C ALA A 107 5.30 20.01 10.33
N HIS A 108 4.62 21.16 10.45
CA HIS A 108 3.44 21.48 9.65
C HIS A 108 3.70 21.54 8.15
N GLU A 109 4.83 22.08 7.68
CA GLU A 109 5.13 22.07 6.23
C GLU A 109 5.15 20.64 5.65
N CYS A 110 5.62 19.65 6.42
CA CYS A 110 5.60 18.25 6.01
C CYS A 110 4.18 17.66 6.03
N VAL A 111 3.40 17.93 7.09
CA VAL A 111 2.01 17.48 7.22
C VAL A 111 1.14 18.05 6.10
N PHE A 112 1.25 19.35 5.82
CA PHE A 112 0.53 19.98 4.71
C PHE A 112 1.01 19.47 3.35
N GLY A 113 2.29 19.09 3.22
CA GLY A 113 2.80 18.43 2.03
C GLY A 113 2.09 17.10 1.75
N VAL A 114 1.83 16.28 2.78
CA VAL A 114 1.05 15.04 2.62
C VAL A 114 -0.37 15.36 2.13
N LEU A 115 -1.05 16.32 2.77
CA LEU A 115 -2.40 16.72 2.38
C LEU A 115 -2.47 17.23 0.93
N ALA A 116 -1.46 17.99 0.49
CA ALA A 116 -1.37 18.47 -0.88
C ALA A 116 -1.17 17.32 -1.88
N LEU A 117 -0.36 16.31 -1.55
CA LEU A 117 -0.15 15.15 -2.41
C LEU A 117 -1.40 14.27 -2.56
N GLU A 118 -2.22 14.15 -1.52
CA GLU A 118 -3.49 13.41 -1.59
C GLU A 118 -4.53 14.06 -2.52
N SER A 119 -4.31 15.31 -2.92
CA SER A 119 -5.15 16.00 -3.92
C SER A 119 -4.76 15.66 -5.37
N GLU A 120 -3.65 14.95 -5.58
CA GLU A 120 -3.21 14.55 -6.92
C GLU A 120 -4.11 13.44 -7.49
N PRO A 121 -4.63 13.59 -8.73
CA PRO A 121 -5.55 12.62 -9.29
C PRO A 121 -4.87 11.26 -9.50
N VAL A 122 -5.44 10.22 -8.92
CA VAL A 122 -5.01 8.83 -9.08
C VAL A 122 -6.24 7.94 -9.23
N ASP A 123 -6.08 6.77 -9.84
CA ASP A 123 -7.17 5.79 -9.94
C ASP A 123 -7.69 5.47 -8.52
N PRO A 124 -8.96 5.80 -8.21
CA PRO A 124 -9.50 5.66 -6.85
C PRO A 124 -9.66 4.20 -6.43
N ARG A 125 -9.51 3.25 -7.36
CA ARG A 125 -9.61 1.81 -7.09
C ARG A 125 -8.30 1.22 -6.54
N LEU A 126 -7.20 2.00 -6.53
CA LEU A 126 -5.85 1.57 -6.14
C LEU A 126 -5.52 1.83 -4.66
#